data_AF-A0A804HXV9-F1
#
_entry.id   AF-A0A804HXV9-F1
#
_cell.length_a   1.000
_cell.length_b   1.000
_cell.length_c   1.000
_cell.angle_alpha   90.00
_cell.angle_beta   90.00
_cell.angle_gamma   90.00
#
_symmetry.space_group_name_H-M   'P 1'
#
loop_
_entity.id
_entity.type
_entity.pdbx_description
1 polymer ?
#
loop_
_entity_poly.entity_id
_entity_poly.type
_entity_poly.pdbx_seq_one_letter_code
_entity_poly.pdbx_strand_id
1 'polypeptide(L)'
;MSKASPPVKFLPPWAYEMGLLLALICRELLCSLIDLMKNCCRVSTSVSFKKASTSRKKSDPRSEGSEERTAERGTNILNLPELTLDCILEKLSPKELVTVACVCSCLRDRCRSDHLWESHMRKKWGRLLGEAARRAWESYAASRKHALGSATLVQHTKPKNWMGYLFSRSNSDADRRLNIVNNTSPADVTMSCYSALESGRLWVPAQICNRENGNVGFVLSCYDAELRYDRHSDTFYARYYPHGSKAVQEEEGVSWNRVRVPPVDISPHEIHVSECLSELSPGDHIEVQWRRSQKFPCGWWYGVIGHLDSCDGDEQRCLCNLSEFKQYPPGSRWRRATVSRKNHEEGKGNETTGFYGGIRKLHCKDEICMWLRHWPEESL
;
A
#
# COMPACT_ATOMS: atom_id res chain seq x y z
N MET A 1 -18.48 -13.09 67.45
CA MET A 1 -18.02 -12.51 66.17
C MET A 1 -18.18 -13.59 65.10
N SER A 2 -19.26 -13.54 64.31
CA SER A 2 -19.50 -14.49 63.20
C SER A 2 -19.44 -13.71 61.88
N LYS A 3 -18.56 -14.13 60.96
CA LYS A 3 -18.36 -13.51 59.64
C LYS A 3 -19.42 -14.08 58.68
N ALA A 4 -20.26 -13.21 58.12
CA ALA A 4 -21.21 -13.56 57.08
C ALA A 4 -20.52 -13.66 55.71
N SER A 5 -20.82 -14.72 54.96
CA SER A 5 -20.41 -14.96 53.58
C SER A 5 -21.15 -14.03 52.59
N PRO A 6 -20.56 -13.66 51.44
CA PRO A 6 -21.20 -12.80 50.45
C PRO A 6 -22.26 -13.57 49.63
N PRO A 7 -23.27 -12.88 49.06
CA PRO A 7 -24.36 -13.52 48.35
C PRO A 7 -23.93 -13.96 46.94
N VAL A 8 -24.24 -15.20 46.60
CA VAL A 8 -24.12 -15.73 45.23
C VAL A 8 -25.18 -15.05 44.37
N LYS A 9 -24.75 -14.27 43.38
CA LYS A 9 -25.63 -13.63 42.40
C LYS A 9 -26.14 -14.70 41.43
N PHE A 10 -27.42 -15.03 41.50
CA PHE A 10 -28.09 -15.83 40.49
C PHE A 10 -28.17 -15.02 39.19
N LEU A 11 -27.72 -15.61 38.08
CA LEU A 11 -27.88 -15.03 36.75
C LEU A 11 -29.37 -14.95 36.38
N PRO A 12 -29.81 -13.92 35.64
CA PRO A 12 -31.19 -13.79 35.21
C PRO A 12 -31.66 -14.99 34.36
N PRO A 13 -32.94 -15.41 34.43
CA PRO A 13 -33.46 -16.56 33.69
C PRO A 13 -33.21 -16.49 32.16
N TRP A 14 -33.27 -15.29 31.58
CA TRP A 14 -33.01 -15.06 30.16
C TRP A 14 -31.55 -15.32 29.74
N ALA A 15 -30.59 -15.29 30.67
CA ALA A 15 -29.19 -15.57 30.35
C ALA A 15 -28.99 -17.05 29.99
N TYR A 16 -29.78 -17.95 30.58
CA TYR A 16 -29.76 -19.37 30.25
C TYR A 16 -30.39 -19.62 28.88
N GLU A 17 -31.50 -18.96 28.57
CA GLU A 17 -32.15 -19.05 27.26
C GLU A 17 -31.29 -18.48 26.13
N MET A 18 -30.62 -17.34 26.36
CA MET A 18 -29.67 -16.78 25.39
C MET A 18 -28.43 -17.67 25.22
N GLY A 19 -27.98 -18.34 26.28
CA GLY A 19 -26.91 -19.33 26.20
C GLY A 19 -27.29 -20.54 25.36
N LEU A 20 -28.54 -21.02 25.49
CA LEU A 20 -29.09 -22.11 24.68
C LEU A 20 -29.24 -21.70 23.22
N LEU A 21 -29.71 -20.49 22.95
CA LEU A 21 -29.85 -19.95 21.60
C LEU A 21 -28.48 -19.83 20.92
N LEU A 22 -27.47 -19.33 21.64
CA LEU A 22 -26.09 -19.24 21.14
C LEU A 22 -25.49 -20.64 20.90
N ALA A 23 -25.77 -21.61 21.77
CA ALA A 23 -25.32 -22.99 21.59
C ALA A 23 -25.96 -23.65 20.36
N LEU A 24 -27.24 -23.41 20.09
CA LEU A 24 -27.94 -23.90 18.91
C LEU A 24 -27.40 -23.26 17.62
N ILE A 25 -27.17 -21.95 17.62
CA ILE A 25 -26.53 -21.25 16.48
C ILE A 25 -25.12 -21.79 16.22
N CYS A 26 -24.31 -21.99 17.28
CA CYS A 26 -22.99 -22.61 17.15
C CYS A 26 -23.08 -24.03 16.59
N ARG A 27 -24.08 -24.82 16.98
CA ARG A 27 -24.32 -26.16 16.44
C ARG A 27 -24.68 -26.13 14.96
N GLU A 28 -25.58 -25.24 14.55
CA GLU A 28 -25.99 -25.07 13.14
C GLU A 28 -24.81 -24.66 12.24
N LEU A 29 -23.97 -23.75 12.74
CA LEU A 29 -22.75 -23.29 12.05
C LEU A 29 -21.70 -24.40 11.96
N LEU A 30 -21.51 -25.19 13.02
CA LEU A 30 -20.62 -26.35 13.02
C LEU A 30 -21.12 -27.45 12.06
N CYS A 31 -22.43 -27.73 12.04
CA CYS A 31 -23.02 -28.67 11.08
C CYS A 31 -22.82 -28.20 9.64
N SER A 32 -23.04 -26.91 9.36
CA SER A 32 -22.82 -26.33 8.04
C SER A 32 -21.35 -26.40 7.60
N LEU A 33 -20.41 -26.17 8.53
CA LEU A 33 -18.97 -26.32 8.28
C LEU A 33 -18.58 -27.79 8.03
N ILE A 34 -19.17 -28.74 8.76
CA ILE A 34 -18.93 -30.17 8.58
C ILE A 34 -19.50 -30.65 7.25
N ASP A 35 -20.67 -30.19 6.82
CA ASP A 35 -21.24 -30.55 5.53
C ASP A 35 -20.46 -29.93 4.36
N LEU A 36 -19.92 -28.73 4.54
CA LEU A 36 -18.97 -28.12 3.60
C LEU A 36 -17.67 -28.93 3.50
N MET A 37 -17.15 -29.44 4.62
CA MET A 37 -15.96 -30.31 4.63
C MET A 37 -16.25 -31.68 3.99
N LYS A 38 -17.40 -32.29 4.26
CA LYS A 38 -17.79 -33.58 3.65
C LYS A 38 -17.96 -33.45 2.13
N ASN A 39 -18.50 -32.33 1.65
CA ASN A 39 -18.63 -32.05 0.22
C ASN A 39 -17.27 -31.75 -0.43
N CYS A 40 -16.34 -31.10 0.28
CA CYS A 40 -14.95 -30.93 -0.18
C CYS A 40 -14.18 -32.26 -0.25
N CYS A 41 -14.38 -33.19 0.70
CA CYS A 41 -13.67 -34.46 0.73
C CYS A 41 -14.19 -35.48 -0.31
N ARG A 42 -15.45 -35.36 -0.76
CA ARG A 42 -16.05 -36.28 -1.75
C ARG A 42 -15.63 -36.01 -3.20
N VAL A 43 -15.02 -34.86 -3.49
CA VAL A 43 -14.52 -34.51 -4.85
C VAL A 43 -13.02 -34.86 -5.02
N SER A 44 -12.32 -35.22 -3.95
CA SER A 44 -10.87 -35.52 -3.98
C SER A 44 -10.49 -36.95 -4.38
N THR A 45 -11.41 -37.75 -4.92
CA THR A 45 -11.06 -39.04 -5.55
C THR A 45 -11.28 -39.00 -7.05
N SER A 46 -10.15 -39.07 -7.76
CA SER A 46 -9.95 -39.39 -9.18
C SER A 46 -10.27 -38.31 -10.22
N VAL A 47 -9.24 -37.56 -10.63
CA VAL A 47 -8.86 -37.47 -12.06
C VAL A 47 -7.33 -37.40 -12.15
N SER A 48 -6.71 -38.54 -12.49
CA SER A 48 -5.32 -38.60 -12.90
C SER A 48 -5.24 -38.21 -14.38
N PHE A 49 -4.66 -37.05 -14.69
CA PHE A 49 -4.44 -36.62 -16.07
C PHE A 49 -3.34 -37.49 -16.71
N LYS A 50 -3.73 -38.48 -17.51
CA LYS A 50 -2.81 -39.14 -18.45
C LYS A 50 -2.57 -38.19 -19.63
N LYS A 51 -1.31 -37.81 -19.84
CA LYS A 51 -0.85 -37.14 -21.07
C LYS A 51 -1.19 -38.01 -22.28
N ALA A 52 -1.91 -37.44 -23.24
CA ALA A 52 -2.18 -38.08 -24.53
C ALA A 52 -0.95 -37.96 -25.45
N SER A 53 -0.47 -39.09 -25.96
CA SER A 53 0.36 -39.14 -27.16
C SER A 53 -0.37 -39.94 -28.25
N THR A 54 -0.38 -39.37 -29.44
CA THR A 54 -1.09 -39.80 -30.65
C THR A 54 -0.43 -40.98 -31.36
N SER A 55 -1.22 -41.97 -31.79
CA SER A 55 -0.92 -42.83 -32.95
C SER A 55 -2.18 -43.56 -33.45
N ARG A 56 -2.34 -43.61 -34.79
CA ARG A 56 -3.50 -44.06 -35.58
C ARG A 56 -3.59 -45.59 -35.74
N LYS A 57 -4.81 -46.16 -35.78
CA LYS A 57 -5.49 -46.76 -36.97
C LYS A 57 -6.65 -47.73 -36.60
N LYS A 58 -7.78 -47.54 -37.31
CA LYS A 58 -8.86 -48.45 -37.84
C LYS A 58 -9.39 -49.59 -36.92
N SER A 59 -10.69 -49.91 -36.81
CA SER A 59 -11.83 -49.91 -37.76
C SER A 59 -13.16 -50.19 -37.01
N ASP A 60 -14.28 -49.75 -37.60
CA ASP A 60 -15.71 -49.85 -37.20
C ASP A 60 -16.39 -51.20 -37.61
N PRO A 61 -17.72 -51.47 -37.43
CA PRO A 61 -18.76 -50.92 -36.53
C PRO A 61 -19.78 -51.97 -35.94
N ARG A 62 -20.63 -51.59 -34.95
CA ARG A 62 -22.14 -51.69 -34.94
C ARG A 62 -22.82 -51.69 -33.55
N SER A 63 -23.95 -50.95 -33.48
CA SER A 63 -25.23 -51.05 -32.69
C SER A 63 -25.15 -51.44 -31.21
N GLU A 64 -25.88 -50.87 -30.26
CA GLU A 64 -27.21 -50.23 -30.23
C GLU A 64 -27.27 -49.49 -28.86
N GLY A 65 -27.79 -48.27 -28.79
CA GLY A 65 -29.09 -48.05 -28.16
C GLY A 65 -29.07 -48.09 -26.62
N SER A 66 -28.83 -46.95 -25.96
CA SER A 66 -29.32 -46.72 -24.60
C SER A 66 -29.36 -45.24 -24.26
N GLU A 67 -30.54 -44.66 -24.45
CA GLU A 67 -31.17 -43.61 -23.64
C GLU A 67 -30.26 -42.48 -23.15
N GLU A 68 -30.27 -41.42 -23.96
CA GLU A 68 -30.00 -40.04 -23.56
C GLU A 68 -30.94 -39.64 -22.42
N ARG A 69 -30.51 -39.87 -21.18
CA ARG A 69 -31.04 -39.13 -20.03
C ARG A 69 -30.45 -37.73 -20.12
N THR A 70 -31.21 -36.82 -20.72
CA THR A 70 -31.10 -35.38 -20.52
C THR A 70 -31.28 -35.08 -19.04
N ALA A 71 -30.21 -35.28 -18.27
CA ALA A 71 -30.06 -34.58 -17.01
C ALA A 71 -30.08 -33.10 -17.38
N GLU A 72 -31.08 -32.37 -16.90
CA GLU A 72 -31.07 -30.92 -16.85
C GLU A 72 -29.77 -30.51 -16.15
N ARG A 73 -28.72 -30.31 -16.96
CA ARG A 73 -27.42 -29.85 -16.50
C ARG A 73 -27.64 -28.39 -16.17
N GLY A 74 -28.11 -28.15 -14.95
CA GLY A 74 -28.22 -26.81 -14.39
C GLY A 74 -26.97 -26.04 -14.77
N THR A 75 -27.16 -24.84 -15.33
CA THR A 75 -26.10 -24.00 -15.87
C THR A 75 -25.15 -23.62 -14.75
N ASN A 76 -24.18 -24.49 -14.46
CA ASN A 76 -23.12 -24.22 -13.50
C ASN A 76 -22.26 -23.10 -14.07
N ILE A 77 -21.98 -22.07 -13.27
CA ILE A 77 -21.09 -20.95 -13.64
C ILE A 77 -19.72 -21.44 -14.13
N LEU A 78 -19.26 -22.59 -13.64
CA LEU A 78 -18.02 -23.23 -14.07
C LEU A 78 -18.07 -23.83 -15.49
N ASN A 79 -19.26 -23.97 -16.07
CA ASN A 79 -19.43 -24.43 -17.46
C ASN A 79 -19.34 -23.29 -18.48
N LEU A 80 -19.17 -22.03 -18.03
CA LEU A 80 -18.98 -20.89 -18.93
C LEU A 80 -17.61 -20.99 -19.64
N PRO A 81 -17.49 -20.43 -20.87
CA PRO A 81 -16.20 -20.26 -21.50
C PRO A 81 -15.24 -19.47 -20.61
N GLU A 82 -13.97 -19.84 -20.62
CA GLU A 82 -12.92 -19.27 -19.76
C GLU A 82 -12.88 -17.73 -19.81
N LEU A 83 -12.86 -17.15 -21.02
CA LEU A 83 -12.87 -15.70 -21.20
C LEU A 83 -14.13 -15.03 -20.63
N THR A 84 -15.29 -15.70 -20.70
CA THR A 84 -16.53 -15.15 -20.15
C THR A 84 -16.49 -15.12 -18.63
N LEU A 85 -15.96 -16.18 -18.02
CA LEU A 85 -15.79 -16.26 -16.57
C LEU A 85 -14.80 -15.20 -16.08
N ASP A 86 -13.65 -15.06 -16.75
CA ASP A 86 -12.64 -14.07 -16.37
C ASP A 86 -13.18 -12.63 -16.52
N CYS A 87 -13.92 -12.31 -17.58
CA CYS A 87 -14.59 -11.01 -17.73
C CYS A 87 -15.62 -10.72 -16.62
N ILE A 88 -16.27 -11.75 -16.05
CA ILE A 88 -17.16 -11.58 -14.90
C ILE A 88 -16.33 -11.29 -13.64
N LEU A 89 -15.26 -12.05 -13.42
CA LEU A 89 -14.39 -11.91 -12.26
C LEU A 89 -13.69 -10.54 -12.25
N GLU A 90 -13.23 -10.03 -13.40
CA GLU A 90 -12.60 -8.70 -13.53
C GLU A 90 -13.49 -7.54 -13.09
N LYS A 91 -14.82 -7.72 -13.13
CA LYS A 91 -15.78 -6.68 -12.73
C LYS A 91 -16.05 -6.66 -11.22
N LEU A 92 -15.64 -7.70 -10.50
CA LEU A 92 -15.87 -7.81 -9.07
C LEU A 92 -14.94 -6.87 -8.30
N SER A 93 -15.40 -6.39 -7.16
CA SER A 93 -14.53 -5.70 -6.20
C SER A 93 -13.58 -6.69 -5.52
N PRO A 94 -12.47 -6.21 -4.94
CA PRO A 94 -11.55 -7.04 -4.16
C PRO A 94 -12.22 -7.87 -3.05
N LYS A 95 -13.27 -7.32 -2.40
CA LYS A 95 -14.04 -8.02 -1.37
C LYS A 95 -14.88 -9.16 -1.94
N GLU A 96 -15.48 -8.93 -3.11
CA GLU A 96 -16.26 -9.94 -3.82
C GLU A 96 -15.36 -11.05 -4.37
N LEU A 97 -14.19 -10.72 -4.94
CA LEU A 97 -13.19 -11.69 -5.38
C LEU A 97 -12.77 -12.64 -4.25
N VAL A 98 -12.46 -12.10 -3.07
CA VAL A 98 -12.13 -12.91 -1.88
C VAL A 98 -13.31 -13.80 -1.46
N THR A 99 -14.54 -13.31 -1.61
CA THR A 99 -15.74 -14.07 -1.27
C THR A 99 -15.97 -15.22 -2.26
N VAL A 100 -15.85 -14.96 -3.57
CA VAL A 100 -15.99 -15.98 -4.62
C VAL A 100 -14.89 -17.04 -4.52
N ALA A 101 -13.67 -16.66 -4.12
CA ALA A 101 -12.58 -17.59 -3.86
C ALA A 101 -12.86 -18.63 -2.75
N CYS A 102 -13.87 -18.40 -1.90
CA CYS A 102 -14.27 -19.34 -0.85
C CYS A 102 -15.25 -20.42 -1.34
N VAL A 103 -15.84 -20.30 -2.54
CA VAL A 103 -16.92 -21.18 -3.00
C VAL A 103 -16.44 -22.57 -3.41
N CYS A 104 -15.37 -22.66 -4.20
CA CYS A 104 -14.74 -23.92 -4.61
C CYS A 104 -13.26 -23.72 -4.95
N SER A 105 -12.49 -24.81 -5.08
CA SER A 105 -11.06 -24.74 -5.43
C SER A 105 -10.81 -24.11 -6.80
N CYS A 106 -11.63 -24.44 -7.81
CA CYS A 106 -11.49 -23.87 -9.15
C CYS A 106 -11.65 -22.34 -9.17
N LEU A 107 -12.67 -21.82 -8.49
CA LEU A 107 -12.87 -20.36 -8.36
C LEU A 107 -11.80 -19.72 -7.49
N ARG A 108 -11.29 -20.43 -6.49
CA ARG A 108 -10.19 -19.95 -5.65
C ARG A 108 -8.95 -19.63 -6.47
N ASP A 109 -8.52 -20.56 -7.32
CA ASP A 109 -7.30 -20.40 -8.12
C ASP A 109 -7.48 -19.28 -9.15
N ARG A 110 -8.65 -19.17 -9.77
CA ARG A 110 -8.98 -18.07 -10.70
C ARG A 110 -9.04 -16.71 -10.01
N CYS A 111 -9.77 -16.58 -8.91
CA CYS A 111 -9.91 -15.31 -8.18
C CYS A 111 -8.60 -14.80 -7.58
N ARG A 112 -7.57 -15.64 -7.52
CA ARG A 112 -6.23 -15.32 -7.04
C ARG A 112 -5.27 -14.86 -8.13
N SER A 113 -5.63 -15.09 -9.40
CA SER A 113 -4.78 -14.79 -10.55
C SER A 113 -4.40 -13.31 -10.60
N ASP A 114 -3.11 -13.02 -10.82
CA ASP A 114 -2.54 -11.66 -10.72
C ASP A 114 -3.25 -10.63 -11.62
N HIS A 115 -3.64 -11.00 -12.84
CA HIS A 115 -4.29 -10.08 -13.79
C HIS A 115 -5.58 -9.43 -13.26
N LEU A 116 -6.36 -10.15 -12.44
CA LEU A 116 -7.56 -9.61 -11.79
C LEU A 116 -7.19 -8.53 -10.77
N TRP A 117 -6.06 -8.69 -10.08
CA TRP A 117 -5.61 -7.81 -9.02
C TRP A 117 -4.79 -6.62 -9.53
N GLU A 118 -4.09 -6.75 -10.66
CA GLU A 118 -3.30 -5.67 -11.27
C GLU A 118 -4.14 -4.42 -11.57
N SER A 119 -5.36 -4.60 -12.07
CA SER A 119 -6.29 -3.50 -12.34
C SER A 119 -6.68 -2.77 -11.05
N HIS A 120 -7.06 -3.51 -10.01
CA HIS A 120 -7.41 -2.94 -8.70
C HIS A 120 -6.22 -2.25 -8.04
N MET A 121 -5.04 -2.85 -8.15
CA MET A 121 -3.79 -2.33 -7.62
C MET A 121 -3.45 -0.98 -8.24
N ARG A 122 -3.48 -0.90 -9.57
CA ARG A 122 -3.24 0.34 -10.31
C ARG A 122 -4.26 1.43 -9.99
N LYS A 123 -5.54 1.05 -9.90
CA LYS A 123 -6.64 2.00 -9.67
C LYS A 123 -6.57 2.65 -8.28
N LYS A 124 -6.29 1.88 -7.22
CA LYS A 124 -6.26 2.38 -5.84
C LYS A 124 -4.87 2.84 -5.42
N TRP A 125 -3.86 2.01 -5.68
CA TRP A 125 -2.51 2.17 -5.14
C TRP A 125 -1.50 2.69 -6.16
N GLY A 126 -1.87 2.83 -7.43
CA GLY A 126 -0.94 3.25 -8.49
C GLY A 126 -0.26 4.60 -8.24
N ARG A 127 -0.89 5.50 -7.46
CA ARG A 127 -0.32 6.79 -7.06
C ARG A 127 0.76 6.69 -5.98
N LEU A 128 0.89 5.54 -5.33
CA LEU A 128 1.79 5.29 -4.20
C LEU A 128 2.84 4.22 -4.55
N LEU A 129 2.52 3.34 -5.50
CA LEU A 129 3.35 2.19 -5.89
C LEU A 129 4.48 2.60 -6.85
N GLY A 130 5.46 3.30 -6.31
CA GLY A 130 6.76 3.48 -6.96
C GLY A 130 7.69 2.28 -6.74
N GLU A 131 8.92 2.41 -7.24
CA GLU A 131 9.95 1.37 -7.10
C GLU A 131 10.32 1.10 -5.64
N ALA A 132 10.33 2.14 -4.80
CA ALA A 132 10.60 2.04 -3.37
C ALA A 132 9.52 1.23 -2.64
N ALA A 133 8.25 1.46 -2.96
CA ALA A 133 7.15 0.69 -2.39
C ALA A 133 7.20 -0.79 -2.83
N ARG A 134 7.58 -1.06 -4.09
CA ARG A 134 7.77 -2.42 -4.59
C ARG A 134 8.91 -3.15 -3.87
N ARG A 135 10.06 -2.51 -3.68
CA ARG A 135 11.18 -3.07 -2.87
C ARG A 135 10.79 -3.29 -1.40
N ALA A 136 10.01 -2.39 -0.81
CA ALA A 136 9.48 -2.55 0.54
C ALA A 136 8.57 -3.79 0.63
N TRP A 137 7.71 -4.01 -0.35
CA TRP A 137 6.88 -5.22 -0.46
C TRP A 137 7.72 -6.49 -0.61
N GLU A 138 8.70 -6.51 -1.53
CA GLU A 138 9.58 -7.66 -1.74
C GLU A 138 10.33 -8.04 -0.45
N SER A 139 10.84 -7.04 0.28
CA SER A 139 11.50 -7.22 1.56
C SER A 139 10.56 -7.78 2.64
N TYR A 140 9.33 -7.25 2.70
CA TYR A 140 8.29 -7.76 3.61
C TYR A 140 7.91 -9.21 3.29
N ALA A 141 7.71 -9.53 2.01
CA ALA A 141 7.37 -10.86 1.54
C ALA A 141 8.49 -11.88 1.84
N ALA A 142 9.76 -11.51 1.62
CA ALA A 142 10.92 -12.32 1.96
C ALA A 142 11.00 -12.59 3.47
N SER A 143 10.86 -11.56 4.30
CA SER A 143 10.86 -11.69 5.78
C SER A 143 9.76 -12.64 6.27
N ARG A 144 8.54 -12.53 5.70
CA ARG A 144 7.43 -13.44 5.99
C ARG A 144 7.71 -14.89 5.59
N LYS A 145 8.37 -15.10 4.45
CA LYS A 145 8.79 -16.44 3.99
C LYS A 145 9.79 -17.06 4.97
N HIS A 146 10.78 -16.28 5.45
CA HIS A 146 11.73 -16.74 6.45
C HIS A 146 11.07 -17.07 7.78
N ALA A 147 10.13 -16.24 8.26
CA ALA A 147 9.40 -16.51 9.49
C ALA A 147 8.56 -17.80 9.41
N LEU A 148 7.87 -18.02 8.28
CA LEU A 148 7.08 -19.23 8.07
C LEU A 148 7.97 -20.48 7.89
N GLY A 149 9.06 -20.37 7.12
CA GLY A 149 10.03 -21.44 6.93
C GLY A 149 10.76 -21.84 8.22
N SER A 150 11.10 -20.86 9.06
CA SER A 150 11.68 -21.06 10.39
C SER A 150 10.68 -21.70 11.36
N ALA A 151 9.40 -21.32 11.31
CA ALA A 151 8.34 -21.97 12.11
C ALA A 151 8.16 -23.46 11.77
N THR A 152 8.40 -23.87 10.52
CA THR A 152 8.46 -25.29 10.13
C THR A 152 9.71 -26.02 10.61
N LEU A 153 10.83 -25.31 10.87
CA LEU A 153 12.08 -25.92 11.34
C LEU A 153 12.15 -26.04 12.88
N VAL A 154 11.37 -25.26 13.61
CA VAL A 154 11.32 -25.24 15.10
C VAL A 154 10.30 -26.24 15.67
N GLN A 155 9.82 -27.23 14.88
CA GLN A 155 8.86 -28.23 15.36
C GLN A 155 9.44 -29.37 16.22
N HIS A 156 10.71 -29.33 16.66
CA HIS A 156 11.27 -30.38 17.52
C HIS A 156 11.75 -29.99 18.92
N THR A 157 11.45 -28.79 19.42
CA THR A 157 11.62 -28.51 20.85
C THR A 157 10.45 -27.72 21.40
N LYS A 158 9.65 -28.35 22.28
CA LYS A 158 8.64 -27.66 23.08
C LYS A 158 9.33 -26.65 24.00
N PRO A 159 8.78 -25.44 24.15
CA PRO A 159 8.51 -24.99 25.51
C PRO A 159 7.13 -24.37 25.68
N LYS A 160 6.57 -24.61 26.86
CA LYS A 160 5.36 -24.00 27.42
C LYS A 160 5.62 -22.50 27.63
N ASN A 161 4.90 -21.61 26.95
CA ASN A 161 4.60 -20.28 27.46
C ASN A 161 3.37 -19.70 26.76
N TRP A 162 2.27 -19.62 27.50
CA TRP A 162 0.91 -19.28 27.06
C TRP A 162 0.59 -17.78 27.18
N MET A 163 1.54 -16.95 27.61
CA MET A 163 1.32 -15.51 27.86
C MET A 163 1.55 -14.59 26.64
N GLY A 164 1.73 -15.14 25.45
CA GLY A 164 1.93 -14.35 24.22
C GLY A 164 0.65 -13.83 23.55
N TYR A 165 -0.55 -14.22 24.03
CA TYR A 165 -1.82 -13.96 23.35
C TYR A 165 -2.53 -12.65 23.74
N LEU A 166 -1.89 -11.77 24.52
CA LEU A 166 -2.57 -10.57 25.05
C LEU A 166 -2.43 -9.28 24.21
N PHE A 167 -1.77 -9.32 23.04
CA PHE A 167 -1.69 -8.16 22.14
C PHE A 167 -2.23 -8.48 20.74
N SER A 168 -3.50 -8.82 20.64
CA SER A 168 -4.23 -8.72 19.37
C SER A 168 -5.69 -8.46 19.67
N ARG A 169 -6.02 -7.18 19.88
CA ARG A 169 -7.40 -6.72 20.05
C ARG A 169 -7.86 -6.06 18.76
N SER A 170 -9.05 -6.51 18.34
CA SER A 170 -9.86 -6.12 17.18
C SER A 170 -9.31 -6.51 15.81
N ASN A 171 -9.96 -7.50 15.20
CA ASN A 171 -10.04 -7.61 13.75
C ASN A 171 -11.44 -8.11 13.38
N SER A 172 -12.10 -7.37 12.48
CA SER A 172 -13.40 -7.71 11.93
C SER A 172 -13.35 -9.05 11.16
N ASP A 173 -14.51 -9.65 10.93
CA ASP A 173 -14.64 -10.94 10.23
C ASP A 173 -14.01 -10.92 8.82
N ALA A 174 -13.90 -9.73 8.21
CA ALA A 174 -13.20 -9.50 6.95
C ALA A 174 -11.67 -9.70 7.05
N ASP A 175 -11.02 -9.28 8.14
CA ASP A 175 -9.58 -9.50 8.33
C ASP A 175 -9.24 -10.96 8.57
N ARG A 176 -10.15 -11.69 9.21
CA ARG A 176 -9.99 -13.12 9.42
C ARG A 176 -10.05 -13.89 8.09
N ARG A 177 -10.94 -13.48 7.17
CA ARG A 177 -11.02 -14.04 5.80
C ARG A 177 -9.79 -13.70 4.95
N LEU A 178 -9.26 -12.47 5.04
CA LEU A 178 -8.00 -12.10 4.37
C LEU A 178 -6.78 -12.85 4.92
N ASN A 179 -6.77 -13.19 6.21
CA ASN A 179 -5.71 -14.01 6.81
C ASN A 179 -5.77 -15.48 6.38
N ILE A 180 -6.95 -16.05 6.11
CA ILE A 180 -7.10 -17.43 5.60
C ILE A 180 -6.46 -17.58 4.21
N VAL A 181 -6.47 -16.51 3.40
CA VAL A 181 -5.87 -16.51 2.06
C VAL A 181 -4.32 -16.58 2.10
N ASN A 182 -3.70 -16.11 3.17
CA ASN A 182 -2.24 -15.94 3.29
C ASN A 182 -1.45 -17.21 3.68
N ASN A 183 -2.12 -18.37 3.80
CA ASN A 183 -1.48 -19.64 4.16
C ASN A 183 -1.05 -20.49 2.95
N THR A 184 -1.09 -19.93 1.74
CA THR A 184 -0.68 -20.61 0.51
C THR A 184 0.48 -19.89 -0.17
N SER A 185 1.27 -20.67 -0.91
CA SER A 185 2.49 -20.32 -1.65
C SER A 185 2.46 -18.91 -2.30
N PRO A 186 3.61 -18.20 -2.45
CA PRO A 186 3.72 -16.82 -2.96
C PRO A 186 3.33 -16.61 -4.44
N ALA A 187 2.56 -17.52 -5.03
CA ALA A 187 2.20 -17.50 -6.43
C ALA A 187 1.30 -16.32 -6.84
N ASP A 188 0.77 -15.56 -5.88
CA ASP A 188 -0.07 -14.38 -6.14
C ASP A 188 0.57 -13.15 -5.49
N VAL A 189 1.63 -12.63 -6.11
CA VAL A 189 2.41 -11.48 -5.61
C VAL A 189 1.51 -10.26 -5.47
N THR A 190 0.57 -10.07 -6.42
CA THR A 190 -0.24 -8.86 -6.52
C THR A 190 -1.40 -8.86 -5.53
N MET A 191 -2.15 -9.97 -5.43
CA MET A 191 -3.23 -10.12 -4.44
C MET A 191 -2.69 -9.96 -3.02
N SER A 192 -1.57 -10.63 -2.73
CA SER A 192 -0.96 -10.62 -1.40
C SER A 192 -0.48 -9.20 -1.03
N CYS A 193 0.11 -8.48 -1.99
CA CYS A 193 0.52 -7.10 -1.82
C CYS A 193 -0.68 -6.19 -1.57
N TYR A 194 -1.72 -6.29 -2.40
CA TYR A 194 -2.96 -5.53 -2.24
C TYR A 194 -3.56 -5.76 -0.85
N SER A 195 -3.65 -7.02 -0.42
CA SER A 195 -4.17 -7.39 0.91
C SER A 195 -3.32 -6.81 2.03
N ALA A 196 -1.99 -6.80 1.90
CA ALA A 196 -1.10 -6.23 2.91
C ALA A 196 -1.22 -4.71 3.03
N LEU A 197 -1.43 -4.01 1.91
CA LEU A 197 -1.71 -2.57 1.89
C LEU A 197 -3.08 -2.26 2.51
N GLU A 198 -4.13 -2.95 2.04
CA GLU A 198 -5.52 -2.74 2.49
C GLU A 198 -5.73 -3.03 3.98
N SER A 199 -4.99 -3.97 4.54
CA SER A 199 -5.04 -4.30 5.97
C SER A 199 -4.09 -3.46 6.83
N GLY A 200 -3.33 -2.54 6.22
CA GLY A 200 -2.33 -1.74 6.92
C GLY A 200 -1.24 -2.61 7.55
N ARG A 201 -0.90 -3.78 6.98
CA ARG A 201 0.19 -4.63 7.49
C ARG A 201 1.57 -4.21 6.96
N LEU A 202 1.58 -3.47 5.86
CA LEU A 202 2.79 -3.00 5.19
C LEU A 202 2.97 -1.50 5.45
N TRP A 203 4.19 -1.13 5.85
CA TRP A 203 4.67 0.25 5.78
C TRP A 203 5.31 0.46 4.41
N VAL A 204 4.95 1.54 3.74
CA VAL A 204 5.49 1.88 2.41
C VAL A 204 6.17 3.23 2.42
N PRO A 205 7.35 3.35 1.80
CA PRO A 205 8.02 4.63 1.64
C PRO A 205 7.22 5.53 0.71
N ALA A 206 6.99 6.76 1.12
CA ALA A 206 6.32 7.79 0.35
C ALA A 206 6.82 9.17 0.75
N GLN A 207 6.35 10.19 0.04
CA GLN A 207 6.52 11.58 0.45
C GLN A 207 5.20 12.20 0.85
N ILE A 208 5.23 12.96 1.93
CA ILE A 208 4.10 13.72 2.42
C ILE A 208 4.35 15.17 2.13
N CYS A 209 3.49 15.75 1.31
CA CYS A 209 3.48 17.16 1.01
C CYS A 209 2.81 17.90 2.17
N ASN A 210 3.58 18.84 2.71
CA ASN A 210 3.31 19.52 3.95
C ASN A 210 2.30 20.63 3.69
N ARG A 211 1.07 20.40 4.14
CA ARG A 211 0.14 21.50 4.42
C ARG A 211 0.31 21.86 5.88
N GLU A 212 1.48 22.36 6.23
CA GLU A 212 1.79 22.71 7.62
C GLU A 212 0.72 23.70 8.08
N ASN A 213 0.02 23.42 9.19
CA ASN A 213 -1.10 24.16 9.80
C ASN A 213 -1.13 25.70 9.56
N GLY A 214 -1.39 26.15 8.33
CA GLY A 214 -1.31 27.56 7.94
C GLY A 214 0.10 28.18 7.88
N ASN A 215 1.20 27.42 7.98
CA ASN A 215 2.55 27.99 7.89
C ASN A 215 3.00 28.13 6.43
N VAL A 216 2.70 29.28 5.84
CA VAL A 216 2.94 29.62 4.42
C VAL A 216 4.37 29.31 3.95
N GLY A 217 5.36 29.36 4.84
CA GLY A 217 6.76 29.05 4.50
C GLY A 217 7.05 27.59 4.13
N PHE A 218 6.17 26.65 4.50
CA PHE A 218 6.36 25.21 4.31
C PHE A 218 5.27 24.56 3.44
N VAL A 219 4.31 25.34 2.94
CA VAL A 219 3.17 24.85 2.14
C VAL A 219 3.60 24.13 0.85
N LEU A 220 4.77 24.51 0.31
CA LEU A 220 5.32 23.96 -0.92
C LEU A 220 6.49 23.00 -0.64
N SER A 221 6.45 22.26 0.47
CA SER A 221 7.45 21.24 0.80
C SER A 221 6.87 19.83 0.86
N CYS A 222 7.70 18.80 0.62
CA CYS A 222 7.38 17.41 0.94
C CYS A 222 8.54 16.74 1.68
N TYR A 223 8.22 15.79 2.55
CA TYR A 223 9.19 15.04 3.37
C TYR A 223 9.02 13.55 3.17
N ASP A 224 10.13 12.81 3.18
CA ASP A 224 10.11 11.36 3.17
C ASP A 224 9.53 10.83 4.48
N ALA A 225 8.63 9.86 4.35
CA ALA A 225 7.98 9.18 5.46
C ALA A 225 7.62 7.75 5.08
N GLU A 226 7.40 6.92 6.08
CA GLU A 226 6.75 5.63 5.89
C GLU A 226 5.26 5.78 6.18
N LEU A 227 4.44 5.25 5.28
CA LEU A 227 3.00 5.30 5.37
C LEU A 227 2.40 3.94 5.66
N ARG A 228 1.38 3.92 6.49
CA ARG A 228 0.54 2.76 6.78
C ARG A 228 -0.92 3.16 6.59
N TYR A 229 -1.62 2.44 5.73
CA TYR A 229 -3.01 2.74 5.43
C TYR A 229 -3.97 2.30 6.56
N ASP A 230 -4.95 3.15 6.84
CA ASP A 230 -6.12 2.82 7.65
C ASP A 230 -7.39 2.79 6.78
N ARG A 231 -7.92 1.59 6.62
CA ARG A 231 -9.15 1.35 5.86
C ARG A 231 -10.42 1.96 6.49
N HIS A 232 -10.42 2.26 7.79
CA HIS A 232 -11.63 2.74 8.46
C HIS A 232 -11.87 4.23 8.17
N SER A 233 -10.79 5.02 8.20
CA SER A 233 -10.82 6.44 7.87
C SER A 233 -10.53 6.75 6.39
N ASP A 234 -10.04 5.77 5.62
CA ASP A 234 -9.48 5.96 4.28
C ASP A 234 -8.35 7.00 4.25
N THR A 235 -7.48 6.93 5.27
CA THR A 235 -6.31 7.81 5.43
C THR A 235 -5.06 7.01 5.77
N PHE A 236 -3.94 7.71 5.98
CA PHE A 236 -2.67 7.11 6.36
C PHE A 236 -2.21 7.55 7.74
N TYR A 237 -1.57 6.62 8.43
CA TYR A 237 -0.58 6.90 9.47
C TYR A 237 0.76 7.15 8.82
N ALA A 238 1.40 8.25 9.18
CA ALA A 238 2.69 8.64 8.69
C ALA A 238 3.73 8.57 9.81
N ARG A 239 4.89 8.01 9.47
CA ARG A 239 6.05 7.92 10.35
C ARG A 239 7.23 8.62 9.69
N TYR A 240 7.64 9.75 10.25
CA TYR A 240 8.75 10.53 9.72
C TYR A 240 10.10 10.01 10.23
N TYR A 241 11.15 10.18 9.43
CA TYR A 241 12.50 9.84 9.86
C TYR A 241 12.93 10.67 11.07
N PRO A 242 13.58 10.05 12.07
CA PRO A 242 13.94 10.74 13.30
C PRO A 242 14.91 11.89 13.04
N HIS A 243 14.67 12.99 13.74
CA HIS A 243 15.50 14.18 13.68
C HIS A 243 16.58 14.13 14.76
N GLY A 244 17.71 13.48 14.46
CA GLY A 244 18.79 13.29 15.43
C GLY A 244 18.32 12.46 16.63
N SER A 245 18.38 13.02 17.84
CA SER A 245 17.95 12.34 19.08
C SER A 245 16.45 12.47 19.38
N LYS A 246 15.67 13.18 18.54
CA LYS A 246 14.23 13.33 18.76
C LYS A 246 13.49 12.03 18.48
N ALA A 247 12.41 11.81 19.23
CA ALA A 247 11.50 10.72 18.98
C ALA A 247 10.94 10.80 17.55
N VAL A 248 10.64 9.62 17.00
CA VAL A 248 9.96 9.48 15.71
C VAL A 248 8.64 10.25 15.77
N GLN A 249 8.46 11.20 14.87
CA GLN A 249 7.21 11.94 14.75
C GLN A 249 6.22 11.12 13.95
N GLU A 250 5.01 10.99 14.50
CA GLU A 250 3.91 10.31 13.84
C GLU A 250 2.76 11.30 13.57
N GLU A 251 2.10 11.15 12.44
CA GLU A 251 0.94 11.93 12.05
C GLU A 251 -0.18 10.98 11.62
N GLU A 252 -1.36 11.16 12.20
CA GLU A 252 -2.55 10.39 11.88
C GLU A 252 -3.46 11.18 10.92
N GLY A 253 -4.28 10.48 10.14
CA GLY A 253 -5.28 11.14 9.29
C GLY A 253 -4.70 11.78 8.03
N VAL A 254 -3.51 11.37 7.57
CA VAL A 254 -2.90 11.91 6.36
C VAL A 254 -3.75 11.53 5.15
N SER A 255 -4.30 12.53 4.47
CA SER A 255 -5.16 12.33 3.29
C SER A 255 -4.37 11.93 2.05
N TRP A 256 -5.00 11.18 1.15
CA TRP A 256 -4.46 10.83 -0.18
C TRP A 256 -3.90 12.02 -0.98
N ASN A 257 -4.50 13.21 -0.86
CA ASN A 257 -4.08 14.41 -1.60
C ASN A 257 -2.72 14.96 -1.16
N ARG A 258 -2.21 14.55 0.00
CA ARG A 258 -0.90 14.97 0.52
C ARG A 258 0.20 13.95 0.24
N VAL A 259 -0.14 12.81 -0.34
CA VAL A 259 0.79 11.70 -0.50
C VAL A 259 1.22 11.61 -1.95
N ARG A 260 2.53 11.44 -2.16
CA ARG A 260 3.11 11.17 -3.48
C ARG A 260 4.19 10.10 -3.42
N VAL A 261 4.50 9.52 -4.58
CA VAL A 261 5.70 8.68 -4.75
C VAL A 261 6.94 9.54 -4.56
N PRO A 262 7.98 9.06 -3.84
CA PRO A 262 9.27 9.74 -3.80
C PRO A 262 9.82 9.88 -5.23
N PRO A 263 10.18 11.09 -5.68
CA PRO A 263 10.62 11.32 -7.06
C PRO A 263 12.00 10.72 -7.34
N VAL A 264 12.79 10.49 -6.29
CA VAL A 264 14.14 9.96 -6.35
C VAL A 264 14.28 8.92 -5.24
N ASP A 265 14.90 7.79 -5.56
CA ASP A 265 15.24 6.74 -4.60
C ASP A 265 16.62 6.99 -3.99
N ILE A 266 16.71 7.98 -3.12
CA ILE A 266 17.92 8.29 -2.35
C ILE A 266 17.60 8.33 -0.86
N SER A 267 18.63 8.14 -0.03
CA SER A 267 18.47 8.34 1.41
C SER A 267 18.04 9.78 1.69
N PRO A 268 17.10 10.02 2.63
CA PRO A 268 16.74 11.38 3.03
C PRO A 268 17.93 12.20 3.56
N HIS A 269 19.03 11.57 3.95
CA HIS A 269 20.23 12.25 4.46
C HIS A 269 21.25 12.60 3.36
N GLU A 270 21.03 12.10 2.15
CA GLU A 270 21.91 12.28 1.00
C GLU A 270 21.45 13.46 0.12
N ILE A 271 22.44 14.11 -0.48
CA ILE A 271 22.20 15.20 -1.42
C ILE A 271 22.01 14.61 -2.81
N HIS A 272 20.93 15.01 -3.48
CA HIS A 272 20.67 14.64 -4.87
C HIS A 272 21.69 15.28 -5.82
N VAL A 273 22.29 14.47 -6.69
CA VAL A 273 23.20 14.96 -7.74
C VAL A 273 22.38 15.61 -8.85
N SER A 274 22.59 16.91 -9.05
CA SER A 274 21.75 17.74 -9.92
C SER A 274 22.30 17.81 -11.34
N GLU A 275 21.76 17.03 -12.27
CA GLU A 275 22.25 17.02 -13.66
C GLU A 275 21.81 18.25 -14.48
N CYS A 276 20.77 18.96 -14.01
CA CYS A 276 20.11 20.03 -14.77
C CYS A 276 20.68 21.44 -14.55
N LEU A 277 21.70 21.63 -13.71
CA LEU A 277 22.13 22.96 -13.23
C LEU A 277 22.54 23.93 -14.35
N SER A 278 23.14 23.41 -15.42
CA SER A 278 23.57 24.21 -16.58
C SER A 278 22.40 24.66 -17.47
N GLU A 279 21.26 23.98 -17.41
CA GLU A 279 20.11 24.18 -18.29
C GLU A 279 18.99 25.00 -17.63
N LEU A 280 19.18 25.37 -16.36
CA LEU A 280 18.20 26.13 -15.59
C LEU A 280 18.06 27.56 -16.13
N SER A 281 16.82 27.91 -16.48
CA SER A 281 16.42 29.20 -17.00
C SER A 281 15.28 29.79 -16.18
N PRO A 282 15.15 31.13 -16.13
CA PRO A 282 13.96 31.78 -15.57
C PRO A 282 12.67 31.23 -16.17
N GLY A 283 11.68 30.97 -15.31
CA GLY A 283 10.43 30.30 -15.65
C GLY A 283 10.43 28.79 -15.42
N ASP A 284 11.60 28.16 -15.25
CA ASP A 284 11.67 26.73 -14.98
C ASP A 284 11.10 26.36 -13.60
N HIS A 285 10.32 25.28 -13.59
CA HIS A 285 9.81 24.66 -12.37
C HIS A 285 10.84 23.68 -11.81
N ILE A 286 11.13 23.76 -10.52
CA ILE A 286 12.14 22.95 -9.86
C ILE A 286 11.68 22.43 -8.50
N GLU A 287 12.36 21.40 -8.02
CA GLU A 287 12.41 21.04 -6.61
C GLU A 287 13.84 21.19 -6.10
N VAL A 288 14.00 21.78 -4.92
CA VAL A 288 15.28 21.94 -4.24
C VAL A 288 15.26 21.22 -2.91
N GLN A 289 16.32 20.48 -2.60
CA GLN A 289 16.51 19.92 -1.28
C GLN A 289 16.86 21.01 -0.28
N TRP A 290 16.24 20.96 0.90
CA TRP A 290 16.60 21.83 2.00
C TRP A 290 16.56 21.09 3.33
N ARG A 291 17.49 21.44 4.23
CA ARG A 291 17.47 20.98 5.62
C ARG A 291 17.98 22.06 6.58
N ARG A 292 17.47 22.06 7.81
CA ARG A 292 17.89 23.03 8.83
C ARG A 292 19.35 22.83 9.28
N SER A 293 19.81 21.59 9.33
CA SER A 293 21.17 21.21 9.74
C SER A 293 21.56 19.90 9.08
N GLN A 294 22.86 19.66 8.91
CA GLN A 294 23.41 18.47 8.26
C GLN A 294 23.01 17.14 8.92
N LYS A 295 22.57 17.19 10.18
CA LYS A 295 22.07 16.01 10.92
C LYS A 295 20.61 15.68 10.61
N PHE A 296 19.91 16.54 9.88
CA PHE A 296 18.50 16.36 9.55
C PHE A 296 18.36 15.75 8.14
N PRO A 297 17.28 14.98 7.90
CA PRO A 297 16.91 14.61 6.56
C PRO A 297 16.54 15.86 5.74
N CYS A 298 16.87 15.82 4.46
CA CYS A 298 16.41 16.75 3.45
C CYS A 298 14.91 16.56 3.20
N GLY A 299 14.17 17.67 3.15
CA GLY A 299 12.90 17.70 2.44
C GLY A 299 13.08 18.30 1.04
N TRP A 300 12.02 18.30 0.26
CA TRP A 300 11.97 18.89 -1.08
C TRP A 300 11.05 20.10 -1.09
N TRP A 301 11.52 21.23 -1.63
CA TRP A 301 10.74 22.44 -1.79
C TRP A 301 10.55 22.73 -3.26
N TYR A 302 9.30 22.96 -3.66
CA TYR A 302 8.98 23.39 -4.99
C TYR A 302 9.32 24.86 -5.20
N GLY A 303 9.75 25.21 -6.41
CA GLY A 303 10.14 26.55 -6.80
C GLY A 303 9.95 26.84 -8.27
N VAL A 304 9.74 28.11 -8.60
CA VAL A 304 9.90 28.62 -9.96
C VAL A 304 11.12 29.53 -10.00
N ILE A 305 12.02 29.28 -10.94
CA ILE A 305 13.23 30.08 -11.12
C ILE A 305 12.82 31.46 -11.62
N GLY A 306 13.21 32.50 -10.88
CA GLY A 306 13.10 33.88 -11.30
C GLY A 306 14.45 34.55 -11.50
N HIS A 307 14.43 35.67 -12.22
CA HIS A 307 15.51 36.65 -12.18
C HIS A 307 15.60 37.29 -10.79
N LEU A 308 16.81 37.70 -10.41
CA LEU A 308 17.03 38.57 -9.25
C LEU A 308 16.26 39.89 -9.42
N ASP A 309 15.76 40.48 -8.33
CA ASP A 309 15.09 41.79 -8.33
C ASP A 309 15.92 42.92 -8.99
N SER A 310 17.25 42.81 -9.03
CA SER A 310 18.15 43.79 -9.67
C SER A 310 18.32 43.61 -11.18
N CYS A 311 17.73 42.58 -11.77
CA CYS A 311 17.84 42.27 -13.19
C CYS A 311 16.66 42.85 -13.95
N ASP A 312 16.93 43.47 -15.10
CA ASP A 312 15.91 44.00 -16.01
C ASP A 312 15.15 42.92 -16.78
N GLY A 313 15.59 41.66 -16.69
CA GLY A 313 14.97 40.52 -17.37
C GLY A 313 15.29 40.42 -18.85
N ASP A 314 16.23 41.24 -19.35
CA ASP A 314 16.68 41.17 -20.74
C ASP A 314 17.52 39.91 -20.97
N GLU A 315 17.05 39.00 -21.81
CA GLU A 315 17.73 37.73 -22.13
C GLU A 315 19.17 37.92 -22.63
N GLN A 316 19.48 39.05 -23.27
CA GLN A 316 20.80 39.35 -23.80
C GLN A 316 21.76 39.97 -22.76
N ARG A 317 21.23 40.50 -21.64
CA ARG A 317 22.01 41.18 -20.59
C ARG A 317 21.91 40.50 -19.22
N CYS A 318 21.08 39.46 -19.11
CA CYS A 318 20.83 38.76 -17.88
C CYS A 318 22.07 37.93 -17.45
N LEU A 319 22.74 38.40 -16.40
CA LEU A 319 23.84 37.67 -15.73
C LEU A 319 23.35 36.92 -14.48
N CYS A 320 22.05 36.61 -14.39
CA CYS A 320 21.48 35.93 -13.23
C CYS A 320 21.97 34.47 -13.16
N ASN A 321 23.11 34.26 -12.51
CA ASN A 321 23.57 32.94 -12.10
C ASN A 321 22.81 32.42 -10.87
N LEU A 322 22.00 33.28 -10.23
CA LEU A 322 21.24 33.02 -9.03
C LEU A 322 19.75 33.02 -9.34
N SER A 323 19.05 32.03 -8.80
CA SER A 323 17.62 31.80 -9.02
C SER A 323 16.83 32.28 -7.81
N GLU A 324 15.85 33.16 -8.00
CA GLU A 324 14.96 33.63 -6.93
C GLU A 324 13.61 32.89 -6.99
N PHE A 325 13.09 32.48 -5.84
CA PHE A 325 11.80 31.79 -5.70
C PHE A 325 10.70 32.85 -5.55
N LYS A 326 10.27 33.42 -6.68
CA LYS A 326 9.35 34.58 -6.74
C LYS A 326 7.98 34.36 -6.10
N GLN A 327 7.61 33.11 -5.88
CA GLN A 327 6.38 32.70 -5.20
C GLN A 327 6.28 33.11 -3.74
N TYR A 328 7.41 33.42 -3.10
CA TYR A 328 7.41 33.90 -1.72
C TYR A 328 7.39 35.44 -1.70
N PRO A 329 6.70 36.06 -0.73
CA PRO A 329 6.55 37.52 -0.67
C PRO A 329 7.91 38.22 -0.47
N PRO A 330 8.08 39.45 -0.98
CA PRO A 330 9.27 40.26 -0.76
C PRO A 330 9.64 40.32 0.74
N GLY A 331 10.88 39.97 1.08
CA GLY A 331 11.36 39.87 2.46
C GLY A 331 11.29 38.47 3.09
N SER A 332 10.61 37.50 2.46
CA SER A 332 10.68 36.10 2.89
C SER A 332 12.09 35.54 2.71
N ARG A 333 12.60 34.87 3.74
CA ARG A 333 13.88 34.13 3.67
C ARG A 333 13.88 33.03 2.61
N TRP A 334 12.70 32.55 2.24
CA TRP A 334 12.51 31.50 1.23
C TRP A 334 12.48 32.05 -0.19
N ARG A 335 12.29 33.36 -0.35
CA ARG A 335 12.30 34.02 -1.65
C ARG A 335 13.69 33.98 -2.27
N ARG A 336 14.73 34.22 -1.46
CA ARG A 336 16.13 34.22 -1.92
C ARG A 336 16.85 32.98 -1.42
N ALA A 337 16.94 31.97 -2.27
CA ALA A 337 17.86 30.86 -2.08
C ALA A 337 18.94 30.90 -3.17
N THR A 338 20.18 31.08 -2.74
CA THR A 338 21.34 31.10 -3.62
C THR A 338 21.76 29.66 -3.88
N VAL A 339 21.47 29.14 -5.08
CA VAL A 339 21.97 27.82 -5.49
C VAL A 339 23.13 27.97 -6.46
N SER A 340 24.23 27.27 -6.18
CA SER A 340 25.42 27.25 -7.03
C SER A 340 25.15 26.40 -8.27
N ARG A 341 25.34 26.98 -9.46
CA ARG A 341 25.23 26.24 -10.74
C ARG A 341 26.47 25.38 -11.07
N LYS A 342 27.55 25.48 -10.28
CA LYS A 342 28.84 24.85 -10.60
C LYS A 342 29.24 23.73 -9.65
N ASN A 343 28.74 23.73 -8.40
CA ASN A 343 29.13 22.76 -7.39
C ASN A 343 27.88 22.11 -6.80
N HIS A 344 27.84 20.77 -6.78
CA HIS A 344 26.79 19.97 -6.13
C HIS A 344 26.93 19.92 -4.60
N GLU A 345 27.93 20.61 -4.06
CA GLU A 345 28.12 20.68 -2.62
C GLU A 345 26.93 21.39 -1.99
N GLU A 346 26.53 20.91 -0.82
CA GLU A 346 25.63 21.65 0.03
C GLU A 346 26.11 23.09 0.12
N GLY A 347 25.25 24.04 -0.26
CA GLY A 347 25.63 25.44 -0.31
C GLY A 347 26.20 25.90 1.03
N LYS A 348 26.84 27.07 1.08
CA LYS A 348 27.29 27.74 2.33
C LYS A 348 26.08 28.19 3.18
N GLY A 349 25.23 27.26 3.55
CA GLY A 349 24.15 27.42 4.50
C GLY A 349 24.72 27.56 5.90
N ASN A 350 23.96 28.23 6.74
CA ASN A 350 24.19 28.28 8.18
C ASN A 350 22.91 27.86 8.89
N GLU A 351 22.96 27.62 10.19
CA GLU A 351 21.78 27.17 10.94
C GLU A 351 20.60 28.17 10.92
N THR A 352 20.85 29.41 10.51
CA THR A 352 19.82 30.47 10.39
C THR A 352 19.12 30.49 9.03
N THR A 353 19.81 30.13 7.94
CA THR A 353 19.26 30.09 6.56
C THR A 353 18.95 28.68 6.07
N GLY A 354 19.51 27.66 6.73
CA GLY A 354 19.46 26.27 6.33
C GLY A 354 20.43 25.93 5.20
N PHE A 355 20.53 24.64 4.92
CA PHE A 355 21.43 24.06 3.93
C PHE A 355 20.63 23.64 2.71
N TYR A 356 20.99 24.18 1.55
CA TYR A 356 20.41 23.82 0.26
C TYR A 356 21.25 22.72 -0.38
N GLY A 357 20.58 21.68 -0.87
CA GLY A 357 21.17 20.53 -1.53
C GLY A 357 20.84 20.49 -3.01
N GLY A 358 20.50 19.29 -3.49
CA GLY A 358 20.27 19.03 -4.91
C GLY A 358 19.03 19.71 -5.47
N ILE A 359 19.10 20.09 -6.74
CA ILE A 359 18.00 20.58 -7.56
C ILE A 359 17.59 19.51 -8.58
N ARG A 360 16.27 19.34 -8.73
CA ARG A 360 15.64 18.63 -9.84
C ARG A 360 14.78 19.59 -10.66
N LYS A 361 14.93 19.58 -11.98
CA LYS A 361 14.02 20.28 -12.91
C LYS A 361 12.76 19.45 -13.14
N LEU A 362 11.60 20.09 -13.06
CA LEU A 362 10.30 19.47 -13.29
C LEU A 362 9.88 19.69 -14.74
N HIS A 363 9.75 18.59 -15.48
CA HIS A 363 9.26 18.60 -16.86
C HIS A 363 7.80 18.12 -16.96
N CYS A 364 7.36 17.31 -16.00
CA CYS A 364 6.05 16.68 -16.02
C CYS A 364 4.96 17.66 -15.57
N LYS A 365 3.96 17.89 -16.45
CA LYS A 365 2.82 18.75 -16.13
C LYS A 365 2.03 18.23 -14.91
N ASP A 366 1.92 16.92 -14.72
CA ASP A 366 1.18 16.35 -13.60
C ASP A 366 1.86 16.64 -12.26
N GLU A 367 3.21 16.61 -12.20
CA GLU A 367 3.97 16.99 -11.01
C GLU A 367 3.83 18.48 -10.71
N ILE A 368 3.89 19.33 -11.73
CA ILE A 368 3.68 20.78 -11.58
C ILE A 368 2.24 21.05 -11.09
N CYS A 369 1.23 20.43 -11.71
CA CYS A 369 -0.16 20.57 -11.30
C CYS A 369 -0.40 20.08 -9.87
N MET A 370 0.29 19.04 -9.42
CA MET A 370 0.24 18.61 -8.03
C MET A 370 0.69 19.74 -7.09
N TRP A 371 1.84 20.37 -7.36
CA TRP A 371 2.32 21.51 -6.57
C TRP A 371 1.40 22.72 -6.62
N LEU A 372 0.85 23.05 -7.79
CA LEU A 372 -0.08 24.17 -7.95
C LEU A 372 -1.38 23.98 -7.15
N ARG A 373 -1.84 22.73 -6.93
CA ARG A 373 -2.99 22.46 -6.04
C ARG A 373 -2.68 22.75 -4.57
N HIS A 374 -1.41 22.75 -4.20
CA HIS A 374 -0.97 23.11 -2.85
C HIS A 374 -0.65 24.60 -2.72
N TRP A 375 -0.72 25.37 -3.80
CA TRP A 375 -0.36 26.78 -3.78
C TRP A 375 -1.27 27.60 -2.85
N PRO A 376 -0.72 28.53 -2.04
CA PRO A 376 -1.55 29.38 -1.19
C PRO A 376 -2.39 30.36 -2.04
N GLU A 377 -3.71 30.28 -1.94
CA GLU A 377 -4.63 31.19 -2.67
C GLU A 377 -4.45 32.67 -2.24
N GLU A 378 -3.93 32.94 -1.04
CA GLU A 378 -3.74 34.28 -0.46
C GLU A 378 -2.44 34.99 -0.88
N SER A 379 -1.76 34.53 -1.94
CA SER A 379 -0.48 35.10 -2.39
C SER A 379 -0.53 35.74 -3.79
N LEU A 380 -1.73 36.13 -4.25
CA LEU A 380 -1.94 37.01 -5.41
C LEU A 380 -2.11 38.46 -4.98
#